data_AF-I4H6X3-F1
#
_entry.id   AF-I4H6X3-F1
#
_cell.length_a   1.000
_cell.length_b   1.000
_cell.length_c   1.000
_cell.angle_alpha   90.00
_cell.angle_beta   90.00
_cell.angle_gamma   90.00
#
_symmetry.space_group_name_H-M   'P 1'
#
loop_
_entity.id
_entity.type
_entity.pdbx_description
1 polymer ?
#
loop_
_entity_poly.entity_id
_entity_poly.type
_entity_poly.pdbx_seq_one_letter_code
_entity_poly.pdbx_strand_id
1 'polypeptide(L)'
;MINVEQVGGQCNSPVRDSSLQIVHSTLGRLRVRLAWLRCCPSLHERLSTSILSLAAVREVRLTPAINSIVVCYDPQGITEKAFQEKFCHLLQQLTPVHWLRCCEADN
;
A
#
# COMPACT_ATOMS: atom_id res chain seq x y z
N MET A 1 -29.82 -19.23 19.55
CA MET A 1 -28.45 -19.41 19.01
C MET A 1 -28.27 -18.37 17.92
N ILE A 2 -27.37 -17.41 18.14
CA ILE A 2 -27.07 -16.33 17.20
C ILE A 2 -26.00 -16.82 16.23
N ASN A 3 -26.37 -17.10 14.97
CA ASN A 3 -25.39 -17.29 13.91
C ASN A 3 -25.15 -15.94 13.23
N VAL A 4 -24.08 -15.28 13.62
CA VAL A 4 -23.48 -14.16 12.89
C VAL A 4 -22.76 -14.75 11.68
N GLU A 5 -23.44 -14.77 10.54
CA GLU A 5 -22.79 -15.08 9.26
C GLU A 5 -22.13 -13.81 8.73
N GLN A 6 -20.81 -13.89 8.79
CA GLN A 6 -19.77 -13.06 8.20
C GLN A 6 -20.23 -12.30 6.94
N VAL A 7 -20.12 -10.97 7.01
CA VAL A 7 -20.30 -10.09 5.85
C VAL A 7 -19.10 -10.29 4.90
N GLY A 8 -19.30 -11.11 3.87
CA GLY A 8 -18.36 -11.31 2.78
C GLY A 8 -18.22 -10.02 1.97
N GLY A 9 -17.14 -9.27 2.23
CA GLY A 9 -16.79 -8.06 1.48
C GLY A 9 -16.40 -8.41 0.04
N GLN A 10 -17.40 -8.41 -0.85
CA GLN A 10 -17.24 -8.70 -2.27
C GLN A 10 -16.34 -7.65 -2.93
N CYS A 11 -15.16 -8.07 -3.38
CA CYS A 11 -14.23 -7.20 -4.10
C CYS A 11 -14.54 -7.25 -5.59
N ASN A 12 -15.59 -6.54 -6.01
CA ASN A 12 -15.90 -6.34 -7.43
C ASN A 12 -14.94 -5.32 -8.03
N SER A 13 -13.92 -5.76 -8.77
CA SER A 13 -13.38 -5.09 -9.98
C SER A 13 -12.21 -5.89 -10.59
N PRO A 14 -12.10 -5.97 -11.93
CA PRO A 14 -10.97 -6.57 -12.60
C PRO A 14 -9.75 -5.65 -12.48
N VAL A 15 -8.94 -5.83 -11.44
CA VAL A 15 -7.68 -5.10 -11.30
C VAL A 15 -6.64 -5.75 -12.21
N ARG A 16 -6.54 -5.25 -13.45
CA ARG A 16 -5.37 -5.44 -14.34
C ARG A 16 -4.18 -4.56 -13.97
N ASP A 17 -4.31 -3.78 -12.91
CA ASP A 17 -3.43 -2.67 -12.59
C ASP A 17 -2.65 -3.02 -11.30
N SER A 18 -1.51 -3.69 -11.46
CA SER A 18 -0.49 -3.80 -10.39
C SER A 18 0.15 -2.44 -10.05
N SER A 19 -0.41 -1.35 -10.55
CA SER A 19 0.20 -0.05 -10.58
C SER A 19 0.10 0.60 -9.21
N LEU A 20 1.26 0.81 -8.63
CA LEU A 20 1.46 1.89 -7.69
C LEU A 20 0.97 3.20 -8.33
N GLN A 21 0.00 3.86 -7.70
CA GLN A 21 -0.45 5.19 -8.12
C GLN A 21 -0.20 6.19 -7.00
N ILE A 22 0.53 7.27 -7.30
CA ILE A 22 0.65 8.41 -6.38
C ILE A 22 -0.63 9.24 -6.51
N VAL A 23 -1.48 9.21 -5.48
CA VAL A 23 -2.78 9.90 -5.50
C VAL A 23 -2.58 11.38 -5.17
N HIS A 24 -1.80 11.65 -4.13
CA HIS A 24 -1.46 13.01 -3.72
C HIS A 24 -0.05 13.02 -3.13
N SER A 25 0.71 14.05 -3.49
CA SER A 25 1.95 14.39 -2.80
C SER A 25 1.87 15.83 -2.34
N THR A 26 2.13 16.02 -1.06
CA THR A 26 2.25 17.33 -0.42
C THR A 26 3.50 17.31 0.44
N LEU A 27 4.02 18.50 0.77
CA LEU A 27 5.19 18.63 1.62
C LEU A 27 4.99 17.88 2.96
N GLY A 28 5.81 16.85 3.19
CA GLY A 28 5.76 16.01 4.39
C GLY A 28 4.66 14.95 4.41
N ARG A 29 3.85 14.80 3.35
CA ARG A 29 2.81 13.76 3.26
C ARG A 29 2.64 13.22 1.84
N LEU A 30 2.84 11.92 1.69
CA LEU A 30 2.61 11.17 0.46
C LEU A 30 1.43 10.22 0.63
N ARG A 31 0.47 10.25 -0.30
CA ARG A 31 -0.62 9.26 -0.37
C ARG A 31 -0.52 8.49 -1.66
N VAL A 32 -0.43 7.17 -1.54
CA VAL A 32 -0.42 6.25 -2.67
C VAL A 32 -1.58 5.27 -2.62
N ARG A 33 -1.87 4.68 -3.77
CA ARG A 33 -2.80 3.58 -3.93
C ARG A 33 -2.04 2.36 -4.44
N LEU A 34 -2.27 1.21 -3.80
CA LEU A 34 -1.65 -0.08 -4.09
C LEU A 34 -2.77 -1.10 -4.23
N ALA A 35 -3.04 -1.53 -5.45
CA ALA A 35 -4.24 -2.31 -5.73
C ALA A 35 -4.25 -3.69 -5.05
N TRP A 36 -3.07 -4.29 -4.87
CA TRP A 36 -2.91 -5.57 -4.18
C TRP A 36 -3.02 -5.45 -2.64
N LEU A 37 -3.08 -4.23 -2.09
CA LEU A 37 -3.09 -4.02 -0.63
C LEU A 37 -4.25 -4.77 0.04
N ARG A 38 -5.48 -4.70 -0.50
CA ARG A 38 -6.61 -5.44 0.08
C ARG A 38 -6.44 -6.96 0.00
N CYS A 39 -5.78 -7.46 -1.04
CA CYS A 39 -5.69 -8.90 -1.33
C CYS A 39 -4.63 -9.61 -0.48
N CYS A 40 -3.63 -8.87 0.03
CA CYS A 40 -2.48 -9.46 0.72
C CYS A 40 -2.27 -8.87 2.13
N PRO A 41 -3.15 -9.17 3.11
CA PRO A 41 -3.01 -8.68 4.49
C PRO A 41 -1.72 -9.14 5.19
N SER A 42 -1.21 -10.32 4.83
CA SER A 42 0.04 -10.88 5.37
C SER A 42 1.27 -10.00 5.11
N LEU A 43 1.20 -9.09 4.14
CA LEU A 43 2.31 -8.19 3.78
C LEU A 43 2.20 -6.81 4.43
N HIS A 44 1.06 -6.48 5.06
CA HIS A 44 0.82 -5.15 5.60
C HIS A 44 1.85 -4.77 6.65
N GLU A 45 2.15 -5.70 7.56
CA GLU A 45 3.13 -5.48 8.61
C GLU A 45 4.53 -5.27 8.02
N ARG A 46 4.97 -6.16 7.13
CA ARG A 46 6.29 -6.04 6.47
C ARG A 46 6.40 -4.73 5.69
N LEU A 47 5.36 -4.38 4.95
CA LEU A 47 5.30 -3.14 4.18
C LEU A 47 5.38 -1.91 5.09
N SER A 48 4.55 -1.86 6.14
CA SER A 48 4.55 -0.75 7.10
C SER A 48 5.91 -0.60 7.78
N THR A 49 6.49 -1.71 8.26
CA THR A 49 7.80 -1.75 8.91
C THR A 49 8.91 -1.30 7.96
N SER A 50 8.91 -1.75 6.71
CA SER A 50 9.91 -1.34 5.72
C SER A 50 9.80 0.14 5.35
N ILE A 51 8.58 0.70 5.26
CA ILE A 51 8.39 2.15 5.02
C ILE A 51 8.82 2.95 6.26
N LEU A 52 8.44 2.52 7.47
CA LEU A 52 8.84 3.15 8.73
C LEU A 52 10.36 3.09 8.97
N SER A 53 11.05 2.09 8.41
CA SER A 53 12.51 1.99 8.48
C SER A 53 13.24 3.08 7.69
N LEU A 54 12.55 3.82 6.81
CA LEU A 54 13.15 4.98 6.14
C LEU A 54 13.34 6.09 7.16
N ALA A 55 14.58 6.57 7.34
CA ALA A 55 14.92 7.59 8.34
C ALA A 55 14.09 8.90 8.23
N ALA A 56 13.58 9.21 7.03
CA ALA A 56 12.75 10.38 6.81
C ALA A 56 11.27 10.17 7.18
N VAL A 57 10.81 8.94 7.41
CA VAL A 57 9.41 8.64 7.68
C VAL A 57 9.11 8.77 9.17
N ARG A 58 8.03 9.48 9.48
CA ARG A 58 7.53 9.68 10.85
C ARG A 58 6.34 8.79 11.17
N GLU A 59 5.48 8.57 10.18
CA GLU A 59 4.25 7.80 10.36
C GLU A 59 3.85 7.11 9.06
N VAL A 60 3.29 5.91 9.18
CA VAL A 60 2.72 5.15 8.06
C VAL A 60 1.33 4.69 8.46
N ARG A 61 0.36 4.94 7.58
CA ARG A 61 -1.03 4.48 7.74
C ARG A 61 -1.45 3.68 6.52
N LEU A 62 -1.72 2.41 6.71
CA LEU A 62 -2.31 1.53 5.69
C LEU A 62 -3.82 1.54 5.87
N THR A 63 -4.56 1.71 4.77
CA THR A 63 -6.02 1.59 4.73
C THR A 63 -6.42 0.59 3.64
N PRO A 64 -6.42 -0.71 3.95
CA PRO A 64 -6.68 -1.78 2.97
C PRO A 64 -8.07 -1.70 2.34
N ALA A 65 -9.07 -1.23 3.08
CA ALA A 65 -10.43 -1.05 2.60
C ALA A 65 -10.53 -0.17 1.34
N ILE A 66 -9.58 0.75 1.14
CA ILE A 66 -9.53 1.64 -0.02
C ILE A 66 -8.22 1.53 -0.81
N ASN A 67 -7.44 0.46 -0.58
CA ASN A 67 -6.14 0.24 -1.21
C ASN A 67 -5.16 1.42 -1.03
N SER A 68 -5.25 2.19 0.06
CA SER A 68 -4.49 3.42 0.23
C SER A 68 -3.42 3.29 1.29
N ILE A 69 -2.26 3.91 1.05
CA ILE A 69 -1.22 4.12 2.04
C ILE A 69 -0.97 5.62 2.15
N VAL A 70 -0.92 6.11 3.37
CA VAL A 70 -0.50 7.48 3.69
C VAL A 70 0.81 7.39 4.45
N VAL A 71 1.80 8.14 4.01
CA VAL A 71 3.12 8.22 4.61
C VAL A 71 3.40 9.67 4.96
N CYS A 72 3.65 9.92 6.24
CA CYS A 72 4.10 11.22 6.72
C CYS A 72 5.61 11.17 6.86
N TYR A 73 6.31 12.08 6.18
CA TYR A 73 7.76 12.17 6.18
C TYR A 73 8.22 13.55 6.63
N ASP A 74 9.48 13.66 7.04
CA ASP A 74 10.11 14.93 7.40
C ASP A 74 10.58 15.66 6.13
N PRO A 75 9.96 16.80 5.77
CA PRO A 75 10.33 17.54 4.56
C PRO A 75 11.58 18.40 4.72
N GLN A 76 12.16 18.51 5.94
CA GLN A 76 13.41 19.23 6.16
C GLN A 76 14.63 18.37 5.80
N GLY A 77 14.52 17.06 6.00
CA GLY A 77 15.58 16.09 5.71
C GLY A 77 15.55 15.48 4.29
N ILE A 78 14.44 15.57 3.56
CA ILE A 78 14.34 15.06 2.19
C ILE A 78 13.33 15.85 1.35
N THR A 79 13.67 16.07 0.07
CA THR A 79 12.74 16.69 -0.87
C THR A 79 11.63 15.72 -1.27
N GLU A 80 10.47 16.26 -1.65
CA GLU A 80 9.32 15.45 -2.07
C GLU A 80 9.69 14.47 -3.19
N LYS A 81 10.38 14.94 -4.22
CA LYS A 81 10.79 14.10 -5.37
C LYS A 81 11.71 12.97 -4.94
N ALA A 82 12.74 13.26 -4.15
CA ALA A 82 13.68 12.24 -3.67
C ALA A 82 12.98 11.22 -2.76
N PHE A 83 12.00 11.66 -1.97
CA PHE A 83 11.17 10.77 -1.17
C PHE A 83 10.31 9.86 -2.03
N GLN A 84 9.63 10.39 -3.04
CA GLN A 84 8.85 9.61 -4.00
C GLN A 84 9.73 8.56 -4.70
N GLU A 85 10.92 8.93 -5.17
CA GLU A 85 11.85 8.00 -5.82
C GLU A 85 12.27 6.86 -4.88
N LYS A 86 12.68 7.17 -3.65
CA LYS A 86 13.01 6.16 -2.64
C LYS A 86 11.83 5.26 -2.30
N PHE A 87 10.65 5.85 -2.15
CA PHE A 87 9.42 5.14 -1.82
C PHE A 87 9.00 4.18 -2.94
N CYS A 88 9.02 4.64 -4.20
CA CYS A 88 8.78 3.80 -5.37
C CYS A 88 9.78 2.64 -5.45
N HIS A 89 11.06 2.90 -5.23
CA HIS A 89 12.09 1.86 -5.23
C HIS A 89 11.88 0.82 -4.12
N LEU A 90 11.55 1.25 -2.90
CA LEU A 90 11.20 0.36 -1.80
C LEU A 90 10.00 -0.52 -2.15
N LEU A 91 8.95 0.07 -2.73
CA LEU A 91 7.76 -0.66 -3.13
C LEU A 91 8.05 -1.68 -4.24
N GLN A 92 8.93 -1.37 -5.19
CA GLN A 92 9.35 -2.33 -6.21
C GLN A 92 10.09 -3.53 -5.61
N GLN A 93 10.86 -3.35 -4.54
CA GLN A 93 11.53 -4.46 -3.85
C GLN A 93 10.56 -5.32 -3.04
N LEU A 94 9.52 -4.70 -2.47
CA LEU A 94 8.51 -5.37 -1.65
C LEU A 94 7.37 -5.96 -2.46
N THR A 95 7.20 -5.53 -3.71
CA THR A 95 6.20 -6.02 -4.65
C THR A 95 6.89 -6.96 -5.65
N PRO A 96 6.84 -8.29 -5.45
CA PRO A 96 7.25 -9.27 -6.42
C PRO A 96 6.49 -9.05 -7.72
N VAL A 97 7.26 -9.07 -8.78
CA VAL A 97 6.82 -8.96 -10.18
C VAL A 97 5.76 -10.00 -10.59
N HIS A 98 5.59 -11.08 -9.82
CA HIS A 98 4.66 -12.18 -10.10
C HIS A 98 3.36 -12.16 -9.26
N TRP A 99 3.13 -11.17 -8.38
CA TRP A 99 1.91 -11.10 -7.57
C TRP A 99 0.64 -10.65 -8.32
N LEU A 100 0.70 -10.60 -9.65
CA LEU A 100 -0.46 -10.48 -10.56
C LEU A 100 -1.49 -11.63 -10.44
N ARG A 101 -1.15 -12.74 -9.78
CA ARG A 101 -1.99 -13.95 -9.70
C ARG A 101 -2.74 -14.17 -8.39
N CYS A 102 -2.53 -13.37 -7.33
CA CYS A 102 -3.19 -13.62 -6.04
C CYS A 102 -4.72 -13.42 -6.04
N CYS A 103 -5.32 -13.08 -7.19
CA CYS A 103 -6.76 -13.09 -7.40
C CYS A 103 -7.21 -14.14 -8.43
N GLU A 104 -6.46 -15.24 -8.67
CA GLU A 104 -7.06 -16.40 -9.34
C GLU A 104 -8.16 -16.95 -8.43
N ALA A 105 -9.39 -16.71 -8.85
CA ALA A 105 -10.61 -17.17 -8.22
C ALA A 105 -10.65 -18.69 -8.21
N ASP A 106 -10.83 -19.29 -7.03
CA ASP A 106 -11.18 -20.70 -6.91
C ASP A 106 -12.69 -20.83 -7.16
N ASN A 107 -12.99 -21.37 -8.36
CA ASN A 107 -14.22 -21.94 -8.93
C ASN A 107 -15.61 -21.44 -8.46
#